data_AF-A0A367ISA3-F1
#
_entry.id   AF-A0A367ISA3-F1
#
_cell.length_a   1.000
_cell.length_b   1.000
_cell.length_c   1.000
_cell.angle_alpha   90.00
_cell.angle_beta   90.00
_cell.angle_gamma   90.00
#
_symmetry.space_group_name_H-M   'P 1'
#
loop_
_entity.id
_entity.type
_entity.pdbx_description
1 polymer ?
#
loop_
_entity_poly.entity_id
_entity_poly.type
_entity_poly.pdbx_seq_one_letter_code
_entity_poly.pdbx_strand_id
1 'polypeptide(L)'
;QIMNFASEILRTKFLTTSDQVEVTDVEWNEGVKRSIALLEKELEMCEEMATSIKNSVGKKKLQSAINYVLDMDKEEYRRKLENETLLKKAKDAIFLRDRAMILKYRIAALKSRQCKSSENKQYCPEAFLNVIAEKLTYTAVMFIQVELLNEFFFQFPREVDNRLVYEMDRQQIQQFARENPPILRHLELQERKMKLEEVMDKLNYLVRRQADRQSYSSNTTKSNPYM
;
A
#
# COMPACT_ATOMS: atom_id res chain seq x y z
N GLN A 1 19.04 -21.00 21.06
CA GLN A 1 20.19 -20.14 21.40
C GLN A 1 19.94 -18.68 21.00
N ILE A 2 19.64 -18.38 19.73
CA ILE A 2 19.36 -17.00 19.27
C ILE A 2 18.14 -16.37 19.97
N MET A 3 17.02 -17.10 20.10
CA MET A 3 15.82 -16.59 20.78
C MET A 3 16.06 -16.27 22.27
N ASN A 4 16.86 -17.09 22.95
CA ASN A 4 17.17 -16.87 24.37
C ASN A 4 18.07 -15.65 24.52
N PHE A 5 19.08 -15.51 23.67
CA PHE A 5 19.98 -14.36 23.65
C PHE A 5 19.21 -13.05 23.33
N ALA A 6 18.32 -13.06 22.34
CA ALA A 6 17.47 -11.92 22.03
C ALA A 6 16.54 -11.57 23.19
N SER A 7 15.93 -12.58 23.83
CA SER A 7 15.07 -12.36 25.01
C SER A 7 15.85 -11.77 26.19
N GLU A 8 17.09 -12.20 26.40
CA GLU A 8 17.94 -11.71 27.47
C GLU A 8 18.36 -10.24 27.24
N ILE A 9 18.81 -9.89 26.03
CA ILE A 9 19.11 -8.50 25.66
C ILE A 9 17.89 -7.61 25.85
N LEU A 10 16.74 -8.05 25.34
CA LEU A 10 15.49 -7.30 25.46
C LEU A 10 15.14 -7.09 26.93
N ARG A 11 15.27 -8.11 27.78
CA ARG A 11 14.97 -8.01 29.20
C ARG A 11 15.90 -7.05 29.93
N THR A 12 17.20 -7.06 29.62
CA THR A 12 18.19 -6.15 30.21
C THR A 12 17.93 -4.69 29.81
N LYS A 13 17.63 -4.44 28.53
CA LYS A 13 17.41 -3.07 28.03
C LYS A 13 16.01 -2.55 28.34
N PHE A 14 15.01 -3.41 28.44
CA PHE A 14 13.63 -3.04 28.69
C PHE A 14 13.48 -2.19 29.95
N LEU A 15 14.10 -2.56 31.08
CA LEU A 15 13.98 -1.80 32.33
C LEU A 15 14.53 -0.37 32.17
N THR A 16 15.75 -0.23 31.65
CA THR A 16 16.38 1.08 31.45
C THR A 16 15.61 1.94 30.46
N THR A 17 15.15 1.37 29.35
CA THR A 17 14.34 2.09 28.37
C THR A 17 12.96 2.45 28.94
N SER A 18 12.37 1.56 29.75
CA SER A 18 11.11 1.81 30.44
C SER A 18 11.20 3.04 31.31
N ASP A 19 12.24 3.16 32.12
CA ASP A 19 12.42 4.28 33.03
C ASP A 19 12.66 5.62 32.30
N GLN A 20 13.33 5.60 31.15
CA GLN A 20 13.65 6.80 30.37
C GLN A 20 12.48 7.33 29.53
N VAL A 21 11.53 6.47 29.13
CA VAL A 21 10.40 6.90 28.30
C VAL A 21 9.33 7.53 29.18
N GLU A 22 9.10 8.82 28.96
CA GLU A 22 7.95 9.53 29.53
C GLU A 22 6.65 9.05 28.87
N VAL A 23 5.75 8.55 29.71
CA VAL A 23 4.43 8.05 29.29
C VAL A 23 3.39 8.80 30.10
N THR A 24 2.50 9.51 29.41
CA THR A 24 1.36 10.16 30.06
C THR A 24 0.28 9.14 30.39
N ASP A 25 -0.56 9.42 31.40
CA ASP A 25 -1.66 8.53 31.77
C ASP A 25 -2.68 8.35 30.65
N VAL A 26 -2.84 9.36 29.79
CA VAL A 26 -3.72 9.28 28.61
C VAL A 26 -3.15 8.27 27.61
N GLU A 27 -1.88 8.42 27.24
CA GLU A 27 -1.18 7.49 26.35
C GLU A 27 -1.18 6.06 26.92
N TRP A 28 -0.97 5.93 28.22
CA TRP A 28 -1.01 4.63 28.90
C TRP A 28 -2.38 3.97 28.79
N ASN A 29 -3.45 4.69 29.13
CA ASN A 29 -4.82 4.16 29.08
C ASN A 29 -5.23 3.76 27.66
N GLU A 30 -4.82 4.54 26.65
CA GLU A 30 -5.01 4.17 25.25
C GLU A 30 -4.19 2.95 24.85
N GLY A 31 -2.92 2.89 25.25
CA GLY A 31 -2.03 1.76 25.00
C GLY A 31 -2.54 0.45 25.62
N VAL A 32 -3.10 0.50 26.84
CA VAL A 32 -3.76 -0.65 27.48
C VAL A 32 -4.97 -1.10 26.67
N LYS A 33 -5.85 -0.18 26.25
CA LYS A 33 -7.03 -0.52 25.42
C LYS A 33 -6.63 -1.16 24.09
N ARG A 34 -5.66 -0.57 23.37
CA ARG A 34 -5.15 -1.11 22.10
C ARG A 34 -4.51 -2.48 22.30
N SER A 35 -3.76 -2.68 23.39
CA SER A 35 -3.11 -3.95 23.71
C SER A 35 -4.12 -5.06 24.02
N ILE A 36 -5.18 -4.74 24.77
CA ILE A 36 -6.27 -5.69 25.03
C ILE A 36 -6.90 -6.12 23.70
N ALA A 37 -7.26 -5.16 22.84
CA ALA A 37 -7.87 -5.46 21.54
C ALA A 37 -6.93 -6.31 20.64
N LEU A 38 -5.63 -6.03 20.66
CA LEU A 38 -4.63 -6.80 19.90
C LEU A 38 -4.53 -8.25 20.40
N LEU A 39 -4.46 -8.44 21.72
CA LEU A 39 -4.39 -9.79 22.31
C LEU A 39 -5.70 -10.57 22.15
N GLU A 40 -6.86 -9.89 22.21
CA GLU A 40 -8.17 -10.51 21.94
C GLU A 40 -8.25 -11.01 20.49
N LYS A 41 -7.78 -10.21 19.53
CA LYS A 41 -7.67 -10.63 18.13
C LYS A 41 -6.69 -11.79 17.94
N GLU A 42 -5.55 -11.78 18.63
CA GLU A 42 -4.60 -12.90 18.57
C GLU A 42 -5.21 -14.19 19.15
N LEU A 43 -5.97 -14.06 20.23
CA LEU A 43 -6.67 -15.18 20.84
C LEU A 43 -7.72 -15.78 19.89
N GLU A 44 -8.51 -14.93 19.23
CA GLU A 44 -9.48 -15.35 18.21
C GLU A 44 -8.78 -16.13 17.07
N MET A 45 -7.69 -15.59 16.52
CA MET A 45 -6.91 -16.27 15.48
C MET A 45 -6.36 -17.63 15.96
N CYS A 46 -5.93 -17.73 17.23
CA CYS A 46 -5.47 -19.01 17.81
C CYS A 46 -6.61 -20.03 17.92
N GLU A 47 -7.79 -19.61 18.37
CA GLU A 47 -8.96 -20.47 18.52
C GLU A 47 -9.52 -20.93 17.16
N GLU A 48 -9.52 -20.06 16.15
CA GLU A 48 -9.87 -20.39 14.76
C GLU A 48 -8.90 -21.43 14.18
N MET A 49 -7.59 -21.21 14.30
CA MET A 49 -6.58 -22.16 13.83
C MET A 49 -6.70 -23.51 14.54
N ALA A 50 -6.90 -23.52 15.85
CA ALA A 50 -7.10 -24.75 16.62
C ALA A 50 -8.36 -25.50 16.15
N THR A 51 -9.44 -24.78 15.84
CA THR A 51 -10.68 -25.34 15.29
C THR A 51 -10.45 -25.90 13.88
N SER A 52 -9.70 -25.21 13.03
CA SER A 52 -9.32 -25.68 11.70
C SER A 52 -8.51 -26.99 11.75
N ILE A 53 -7.51 -27.08 12.64
CA ILE A 53 -6.73 -28.31 12.85
C ILE A 53 -7.64 -29.44 13.30
N LYS A 54 -8.52 -29.19 14.29
CA LYS A 54 -9.49 -30.16 14.81
C LYS A 54 -10.45 -30.67 13.74
N ASN A 55 -10.94 -29.80 12.86
CA ASN A 55 -11.82 -30.17 11.75
C ASN A 55 -11.07 -30.97 10.67
N SER A 56 -9.81 -30.63 10.39
CA SER A 56 -9.00 -31.32 9.38
C SER A 56 -8.55 -32.74 9.79
N VAL A 57 -8.36 -33.00 11.09
CA VAL A 57 -7.87 -34.30 11.61
C VAL A 57 -8.99 -35.15 12.21
N GLY A 58 -10.01 -34.51 12.77
CA GLY A 58 -11.05 -35.14 13.57
C GLY A 58 -10.68 -35.20 15.06
N LYS A 59 -11.65 -34.85 15.92
CA LYS A 59 -11.47 -34.69 17.38
C LYS A 59 -10.80 -35.90 18.06
N LYS A 60 -11.29 -37.12 17.79
CA LYS A 60 -10.78 -38.35 18.44
C LYS A 60 -9.34 -38.67 18.02
N LYS A 61 -9.04 -38.54 16.72
CA LYS A 61 -7.72 -38.81 16.16
C LYS A 61 -6.69 -37.78 16.64
N LEU A 62 -7.07 -36.51 16.67
CA LEU A 62 -6.22 -35.44 17.21
C LEU A 62 -5.94 -35.65 18.71
N GLN A 63 -6.94 -36.01 19.52
CA GLN A 63 -6.74 -36.28 20.94
C GLN A 63 -5.78 -37.44 21.19
N SER A 64 -5.92 -38.54 20.43
CA SER A 64 -5.01 -39.68 20.53
C SER A 64 -3.58 -39.29 20.15
N ALA A 65 -3.41 -38.48 19.10
CA ALA A 65 -2.09 -37.98 18.70
C ALA A 65 -1.49 -37.00 19.71
N ILE A 66 -2.31 -36.15 20.35
CA ILE A 66 -1.87 -35.24 21.42
C ILE A 66 -1.40 -36.02 22.64
N ASN A 67 -2.19 -37.01 23.10
CA ASN A 67 -1.80 -37.85 24.24
C ASN A 67 -0.48 -38.57 23.95
N TYR A 68 -0.32 -39.12 22.74
CA TYR A 68 0.94 -39.71 22.30
C TYR A 68 2.13 -38.73 22.34
N VAL A 69 1.92 -37.45 22.00
CA VAL A 69 2.97 -36.41 22.07
C VAL A 69 3.30 -36.03 23.53
N LEU A 70 2.32 -36.09 24.43
CA LEU A 70 2.51 -35.75 25.86
C LEU A 70 3.14 -36.90 26.65
N ASP A 71 2.83 -38.15 26.32
CA ASP A 71 3.30 -39.38 27.01
C ASP A 71 4.70 -39.84 26.53
N MET A 72 5.48 -38.95 25.92
CA MET A 72 6.77 -39.23 25.28
C MET A 72 7.92 -39.56 26.26
N ASP A 73 7.82 -40.66 26.99
CA ASP A 73 8.97 -41.36 27.56
C ASP A 73 9.69 -42.14 26.44
N LYS A 74 10.61 -41.42 25.78
CA LYS A 74 11.78 -41.75 24.94
C LYS A 74 11.98 -43.11 24.23
N GLU A 75 11.41 -44.25 24.61
CA GLU A 75 11.83 -45.58 24.13
C GLU A 75 10.95 -46.22 23.03
N GLU A 76 9.71 -45.77 22.83
CA GLU A 76 8.82 -46.39 21.82
C GLU A 76 8.85 -45.71 20.43
N TYR A 77 9.66 -44.65 20.29
CA TYR A 77 9.52 -43.63 19.24
C TYR A 77 10.00 -44.03 17.82
N ARG A 78 10.62 -45.20 17.64
CA ARG A 78 11.07 -45.65 16.31
C ARG A 78 10.09 -46.55 15.57
N ARG A 79 9.04 -47.06 16.22
CA ARG A 79 8.30 -48.21 15.66
C ARG A 79 7.11 -47.92 14.76
N LYS A 80 6.55 -46.71 14.72
CA LYS A 80 5.43 -46.41 13.81
C LYS A 80 5.50 -45.01 13.25
N LEU A 81 6.20 -44.88 12.13
CA LEU A 81 6.25 -43.68 11.29
C LEU A 81 4.96 -43.49 10.47
N GLU A 82 3.78 -43.73 11.06
CA GLU A 82 2.51 -43.48 10.39
C GLU A 82 2.03 -42.06 10.71
N ASN A 83 2.50 -41.15 9.85
CA ASN A 83 2.07 -39.77 9.63
C ASN A 83 2.79 -38.70 10.47
N GLU A 84 4.02 -38.37 10.05
CA GLU A 84 4.75 -37.16 10.47
C GLU A 84 3.87 -35.90 10.42
N THR A 85 2.95 -35.83 9.45
CA THR A 85 1.96 -34.75 9.31
C THR A 85 0.95 -34.70 10.46
N LEU A 86 0.52 -35.85 11.00
CA LEU A 86 -0.39 -35.93 12.13
C LEU A 86 0.31 -35.49 13.43
N LEU A 87 1.56 -35.91 13.63
CA LEU A 87 2.34 -35.49 14.79
C LEU A 87 2.63 -33.98 14.76
N LYS A 88 2.92 -33.41 13.59
CA LYS A 88 3.05 -31.94 13.43
C LYS A 88 1.77 -31.22 13.84
N LYS A 89 0.62 -31.63 13.30
CA LYS A 89 -0.69 -31.06 13.68
C LYS A 89 -1.01 -31.22 15.17
N ALA A 90 -0.60 -32.31 15.80
CA ALA A 90 -0.78 -32.51 17.24
C ALA A 90 0.11 -31.56 18.07
N LYS A 91 1.38 -31.37 17.67
CA LYS A 91 2.28 -30.38 18.30
C LYS A 91 1.74 -28.95 18.13
N ASP A 92 1.27 -28.61 16.93
CA ASP A 92 0.68 -27.30 16.63
C ASP A 92 -0.59 -27.07 17.48
N ALA A 93 -1.43 -28.09 17.64
CA ALA A 93 -2.61 -28.01 18.49
C ALA A 93 -2.27 -27.80 19.98
N ILE A 94 -1.24 -28.46 20.50
CA ILE A 94 -0.74 -28.23 21.86
C ILE A 94 -0.23 -26.79 21.99
N PHE A 95 0.60 -26.34 21.04
CA PHE A 95 1.14 -24.98 21.03
C PHE A 95 0.03 -23.92 21.02
N LEU A 96 -0.98 -24.06 20.15
CA LEU A 96 -2.11 -23.14 20.07
C LEU A 96 -2.95 -23.14 21.35
N ARG A 97 -3.17 -24.30 21.97
CA ARG A 97 -3.88 -24.41 23.25
C ARG A 97 -3.12 -23.67 24.36
N ASP A 98 -1.82 -23.92 24.49
CA ASP A 98 -0.99 -23.32 25.53
C ASP A 98 -0.85 -21.81 25.29
N ARG A 99 -0.68 -21.38 24.04
CA ARG A 99 -0.67 -19.97 23.64
C ARG A 99 -1.98 -19.26 23.96
N ALA A 100 -3.13 -19.86 23.63
CA ALA A 100 -4.44 -19.31 23.94
C ALA A 100 -4.66 -19.16 25.45
N MET A 101 -4.19 -20.12 26.25
CA MET A 101 -4.22 -20.01 27.71
C MET A 101 -3.37 -18.83 28.21
N ILE A 102 -2.14 -18.68 27.71
CA ILE A 102 -1.27 -17.55 28.04
C ILE A 102 -1.94 -16.22 27.68
N LEU A 103 -2.54 -16.13 26.48
CA LEU A 103 -3.24 -14.92 26.01
C LEU A 103 -4.40 -14.55 26.95
N LYS A 104 -5.23 -15.53 27.35
CA LYS A 104 -6.33 -15.31 28.31
C LYS A 104 -5.82 -14.75 29.65
N TYR A 105 -4.72 -15.30 30.19
CA TYR A 105 -4.12 -14.78 31.42
C TYR A 105 -3.56 -13.36 31.24
N ARG A 106 -2.89 -13.07 30.11
CA ARG A 106 -2.35 -11.73 29.84
C ARG A 106 -3.44 -10.69 29.65
N ILE A 107 -4.53 -11.02 28.95
CA ILE A 107 -5.70 -10.14 28.84
C ILE A 107 -6.29 -9.85 30.22
N ALA A 108 -6.43 -10.87 31.08
CA ALA A 108 -6.91 -10.67 32.45
C ALA A 108 -5.96 -9.80 33.27
N ALA A 109 -4.65 -9.96 33.10
CA ALA A 109 -3.65 -9.12 33.76
C ALA A 109 -3.74 -7.65 33.30
N LEU A 110 -3.88 -7.40 32.00
CA LEU A 110 -4.07 -6.04 31.46
C LEU A 110 -5.37 -5.38 31.94
N LYS A 111 -6.44 -6.15 32.14
CA LYS A 111 -7.71 -5.67 32.69
C LYS A 111 -7.67 -5.46 34.22
N SER A 112 -6.61 -5.91 34.89
CA SER A 112 -6.47 -5.81 36.35
C SER A 112 -6.04 -4.41 36.80
N ARG A 113 -6.12 -4.14 38.11
CA ARG A 113 -5.67 -2.87 38.70
C ARG A 113 -4.18 -2.61 38.49
N GLN A 114 -3.37 -3.66 38.28
CA GLN A 114 -1.92 -3.54 38.12
C GLN A 114 -1.53 -2.73 36.89
N CYS A 115 -2.28 -2.87 35.79
CA CYS A 115 -2.02 -2.16 34.54
C CYS A 115 -2.86 -0.88 34.38
N LYS A 116 -3.55 -0.42 35.43
CA LYS A 116 -4.37 0.79 35.35
C LYS A 116 -3.55 2.09 35.36
N SER A 117 -2.36 2.07 35.97
CA SER A 117 -1.45 3.21 36.07
C SER A 117 -0.13 2.89 35.36
N SER A 118 0.51 3.94 34.84
CA SER A 118 1.83 3.91 34.21
C SER A 118 2.96 3.61 35.20
N GLU A 119 2.73 3.73 36.52
CA GLU A 119 3.71 3.41 37.57
C GLU A 119 4.24 1.97 37.48
N ASN A 120 3.37 1.02 37.12
CA ASN A 120 3.70 -0.40 37.03
C ASN A 120 4.00 -0.84 35.59
N LYS A 121 4.47 0.07 34.73
CA LYS A 121 4.76 -0.19 33.30
C LYS A 121 5.65 -1.42 33.05
N GLN A 122 6.53 -1.76 33.98
CA GLN A 122 7.42 -2.92 33.88
C GLN A 122 6.68 -4.27 33.94
N TYR A 123 5.51 -4.32 34.59
CA TYR A 123 4.70 -5.53 34.74
C TYR A 123 3.71 -5.74 33.59
N CYS A 124 3.48 -4.71 32.78
CA CYS A 124 2.51 -4.68 31.69
C CYS A 124 3.22 -4.36 30.36
N PRO A 125 4.11 -5.26 29.89
CA PRO A 125 4.96 -5.00 28.74
C PRO A 125 4.16 -4.79 27.45
N GLU A 126 2.99 -5.40 27.30
CA GLU A 126 2.15 -5.25 26.10
C GLU A 126 1.69 -3.80 25.94
N ALA A 127 1.17 -3.19 27.00
CA ALA A 127 0.75 -1.79 27.01
C ALA A 127 1.93 -0.84 26.78
N PHE A 128 3.06 -1.09 27.45
CA PHE A 128 4.25 -0.26 27.31
C PHE A 128 4.83 -0.30 25.88
N LEU A 129 4.94 -1.49 25.29
CA LEU A 129 5.41 -1.65 23.91
C LEU A 129 4.45 -1.02 22.91
N ASN A 130 3.14 -1.07 23.17
CA ASN A 130 2.15 -0.40 22.32
C ASN A 130 2.32 1.12 22.35
N VAL A 131 2.54 1.72 23.53
CA VAL A 131 2.81 3.16 23.66
C VAL A 131 4.08 3.56 22.92
N ILE A 132 5.16 2.78 23.05
CA ILE A 132 6.40 3.04 22.30
C ILE A 132 6.14 2.98 20.80
N ALA A 133 5.44 1.93 20.33
CA ALA A 133 5.12 1.77 18.92
C ALA A 133 4.35 2.97 18.36
N GLU A 134 3.39 3.50 19.13
CA GLU A 134 2.62 4.69 18.74
C GLU A 134 3.52 5.92 18.62
N LYS A 135 4.36 6.21 19.63
CA LYS A 135 5.27 7.37 19.59
C LYS A 135 6.28 7.28 18.44
N LEU A 136 6.82 6.09 18.18
CA LEU A 136 7.73 5.87 17.05
C LEU A 136 7.00 6.06 15.72
N THR A 137 5.78 5.55 15.60
CA THR A 137 4.96 5.68 14.39
C THR A 137 4.60 7.13 14.13
N TYR A 138 4.17 7.87 15.16
CA TYR A 138 3.86 9.30 15.04
C TYR A 138 5.08 10.11 14.56
N THR A 139 6.25 9.85 15.16
CA THR A 139 7.51 10.50 14.75
C THR A 139 7.86 10.17 13.30
N ALA A 140 7.74 8.90 12.90
CA ALA A 140 8.02 8.47 11.53
C ALA A 140 7.04 9.10 10.52
N VAL A 141 5.74 9.16 10.85
CA VAL A 141 4.72 9.79 10.00
C VAL A 141 4.96 11.28 9.84
N MET A 142 5.32 11.98 10.92
CA MET A 142 5.69 13.41 10.84
C MET A 142 6.87 13.63 9.90
N PHE A 143 7.90 12.78 9.97
CA PHE A 143 9.05 12.85 9.08
C PHE A 143 8.65 12.61 7.61
N ILE A 144 7.88 11.54 7.34
CA ILE A 144 7.38 11.24 5.98
C ILE A 144 6.56 12.40 5.43
N GLN A 145 5.70 13.01 6.25
CA GLN A 145 4.88 14.13 5.82
C GLN A 145 5.72 15.35 5.42
N VAL A 146 6.69 15.73 6.25
CA VAL A 146 7.46 16.95 6.05
C VAL A 146 8.50 16.79 4.94
N GLU A 147 9.30 15.73 4.99
CA GLU A 147 10.46 15.58 4.10
C GLU A 147 10.08 14.99 2.73
N LEU A 148 9.08 14.11 2.69
CA LEU A 148 8.73 13.40 1.45
C LEU A 148 7.48 14.00 0.81
N LEU A 149 6.35 14.04 1.54
CA LEU A 149 5.07 14.38 0.91
C LEU A 149 5.01 15.85 0.51
N ASN A 150 5.42 16.77 1.38
CA ASN A 150 5.39 18.20 1.06
C ASN A 150 6.31 18.53 -0.13
N GLU A 151 7.54 18.00 -0.14
CA GLU A 151 8.47 18.19 -1.25
C GLU A 151 7.92 17.59 -2.55
N PHE A 152 7.37 16.37 -2.48
CA PHE A 152 6.75 15.74 -3.63
C PHE A 152 5.61 16.59 -4.21
N PHE A 153 4.68 17.07 -3.38
CA PHE A 153 3.56 17.89 -3.86
C PHE A 153 3.98 19.24 -4.44
N PHE A 154 5.12 19.79 -4.01
CA PHE A 154 5.65 21.04 -4.54
C PHE A 154 6.44 20.86 -5.85
N GLN A 155 7.28 19.82 -5.91
CA GLN A 155 8.14 19.57 -7.07
C GLN A 155 7.39 18.89 -8.20
N PHE A 156 6.50 17.94 -7.89
CA PHE A 156 5.87 17.10 -8.90
C PHE A 156 5.13 17.89 -9.99
N PRO A 157 4.27 18.88 -9.69
CA PRO A 157 3.61 19.66 -10.74
C PRO A 157 4.60 20.41 -11.64
N ARG A 158 5.68 20.96 -11.05
CA ARG A 158 6.72 21.69 -11.81
C ARG A 158 7.50 20.77 -12.73
N GLU A 159 7.84 19.58 -12.24
CA GLU A 159 8.55 18.57 -13.02
C GLU A 159 7.68 18.05 -14.18
N VAL A 160 6.37 17.88 -13.94
CA VAL A 160 5.40 17.56 -14.99
C VAL A 160 5.33 18.68 -16.03
N ASP A 161 5.23 19.94 -15.61
CA ASP A 161 5.21 21.08 -16.52
C ASP A 161 6.52 21.19 -17.31
N ASN A 162 7.68 21.04 -16.67
CA ASN A 162 8.99 21.03 -17.32
C ASN A 162 9.04 19.98 -18.45
N ARG A 163 8.67 18.74 -18.13
CA ARG A 163 8.75 17.63 -19.08
C ARG A 163 7.72 17.72 -20.20
N LEU A 164 6.48 18.10 -19.90
CA LEU A 164 5.41 18.12 -20.89
C LEU A 164 5.37 19.41 -21.71
N VAL A 165 5.67 20.56 -21.10
CA VAL A 165 5.52 21.87 -21.76
C VAL A 165 6.83 22.31 -22.41
N TYR A 166 7.97 22.11 -21.75
CA TYR A 166 9.24 22.68 -22.21
C TYR A 166 10.17 21.68 -22.90
N GLU A 167 10.13 20.39 -22.55
CA GLU A 167 11.03 19.38 -23.13
C GLU A 167 10.47 18.65 -24.36
N MET A 168 9.14 18.65 -24.57
CA MET A 168 8.56 17.96 -25.72
C MET A 168 8.72 18.74 -27.03
N ASP A 169 9.24 18.08 -28.06
CA ASP A 169 9.27 18.66 -29.40
C ASP A 169 7.87 18.62 -30.06
N ARG A 170 7.64 19.50 -31.03
CA ARG A 170 6.37 19.63 -31.76
C ARG A 170 5.92 18.32 -32.41
N GLN A 171 6.86 17.47 -32.83
CA GLN A 171 6.54 16.13 -33.37
C GLN A 171 6.04 15.18 -32.28
N GLN A 172 6.66 15.19 -31.10
CA GLN A 172 6.25 14.36 -29.97
C GLN A 172 4.88 14.77 -29.44
N ILE A 173 4.60 16.09 -29.39
CA ILE A 173 3.28 16.62 -29.03
C ILE A 173 2.21 16.14 -30.02
N GLN A 174 2.50 16.16 -31.33
CA GLN A 174 1.55 15.63 -32.33
C GLN A 174 1.35 14.13 -32.19
N GLN A 175 2.41 13.37 -31.91
CA GLN A 175 2.29 11.92 -31.70
C GLN A 175 1.45 11.60 -30.46
N PHE A 176 1.69 12.29 -29.35
CA PHE A 176 0.90 12.18 -28.12
C PHE A 176 -0.58 12.53 -28.35
N ALA A 177 -0.86 13.64 -29.05
CA ALA A 177 -2.24 14.04 -29.35
C ALA A 177 -2.98 13.04 -30.24
N ARG A 178 -2.26 12.29 -31.08
CA ARG A 178 -2.82 11.26 -31.97
C ARG A 178 -3.13 9.94 -31.27
N GLU A 179 -2.66 9.71 -30.04
CA GLU A 179 -3.00 8.51 -29.27
C GLU A 179 -4.49 8.43 -28.89
N ASN A 180 -5.14 9.59 -28.76
CA ASN A 180 -6.57 9.69 -28.42
C ASN A 180 -7.45 9.69 -29.70
N PRO A 181 -8.29 8.66 -29.95
CA PRO A 181 -8.99 8.52 -31.22
C PRO A 181 -10.01 9.64 -31.56
N PRO A 182 -10.77 10.21 -30.60
CA PRO A 182 -11.53 11.44 -30.80
C PRO A 182 -10.68 12.64 -31.25
N ILE A 183 -9.54 12.88 -30.59
CA ILE A 183 -8.66 14.02 -30.91
C ILE A 183 -8.02 13.82 -32.27
N LEU A 184 -7.56 12.62 -32.58
CA LEU A 184 -7.03 12.26 -33.90
C LEU A 184 -8.01 12.61 -35.03
N ARG A 185 -9.27 12.16 -34.91
CA ARG A 185 -10.31 12.46 -35.91
C ARG A 185 -10.55 13.97 -36.06
N HIS A 186 -10.50 14.72 -34.95
CA HIS A 186 -10.63 16.17 -34.99
C HIS A 186 -9.45 16.84 -35.71
N LEU A 187 -8.22 16.41 -35.42
CA LEU A 187 -7.01 16.91 -36.04
C LEU A 187 -6.99 16.64 -37.55
N GLU A 188 -7.32 15.41 -37.97
CA GLU A 188 -7.40 15.04 -39.38
C GLU A 188 -8.46 15.85 -40.14
N LEU A 189 -9.61 16.10 -39.51
CA LEU A 189 -10.68 16.91 -40.09
C LEU A 189 -10.27 18.38 -40.22
N GLN A 190 -9.61 18.95 -39.20
CA GLN A 190 -9.05 20.30 -39.28
C GLN A 190 -7.96 20.41 -40.35
N GLU A 191 -7.04 19.44 -40.44
CA GLU A 191 -5.98 19.44 -41.45
C GLU A 191 -6.57 19.38 -42.87
N ARG A 192 -7.59 18.54 -43.08
CA ARG A 192 -8.32 18.46 -44.36
C ARG A 192 -9.00 19.78 -44.70
N LYS A 193 -9.66 20.42 -43.72
CA LYS A 193 -10.32 21.72 -43.91
C LYS A 193 -9.31 22.79 -44.31
N MET A 194 -8.19 22.92 -43.59
CA MET A 194 -7.15 23.93 -43.89
C MET A 194 -6.60 23.79 -45.31
N LYS A 195 -6.30 22.56 -45.76
CA LYS A 195 -5.81 22.31 -47.12
C LYS A 195 -6.84 22.70 -48.18
N LEU A 196 -8.12 22.42 -47.94
CA LEU A 196 -9.20 22.78 -48.86
C LEU A 196 -9.42 24.30 -48.93
N GLU A 197 -9.37 24.99 -47.79
CA GLU A 197 -9.44 26.46 -47.72
C GLU A 197 -8.26 27.10 -48.48
N GLU A 198 -7.03 26.60 -48.30
CA GLU A 198 -5.85 27.09 -49.02
C GLU A 198 -5.99 26.92 -50.54
N VAL A 199 -6.48 25.76 -51.00
CA VAL A 199 -6.73 25.52 -52.42
C VAL A 199 -7.82 26.44 -52.95
N MET A 200 -8.88 26.65 -52.18
CA MET A 200 -9.98 27.52 -52.56
C MET A 200 -9.50 28.97 -52.71
N ASP A 201 -8.68 29.46 -51.79
CA ASP A 201 -8.09 30.80 -51.86
C ASP A 201 -7.18 30.97 -53.08
N LYS A 202 -6.31 29.97 -53.36
CA LYS A 202 -5.46 29.97 -54.55
C LYS A 202 -6.28 29.94 -55.84
N LEU A 203 -7.34 29.15 -55.91
CA LEU A 203 -8.25 29.11 -57.06
C LEU A 203 -9.00 30.43 -57.24
N ASN A 204 -9.55 31.01 -56.16
CA ASN A 204 -10.21 32.30 -56.20
C ASN A 204 -9.27 33.42 -56.66
N TYR A 205 -8.02 33.40 -56.20
CA TYR A 205 -6.98 34.31 -56.66
C TYR A 205 -6.73 34.17 -58.17
N LEU A 206 -6.62 32.94 -58.67
CA LEU A 206 -6.43 32.67 -60.10
C LEU A 206 -7.64 33.10 -60.94
N VAL A 207 -8.86 32.84 -60.47
CA VAL A 207 -10.11 33.24 -61.15
C VAL A 207 -10.20 34.77 -61.24
N ARG A 208 -9.94 35.50 -60.14
CA ARG A 208 -9.88 36.97 -60.16
C ARG A 208 -8.86 37.47 -61.19
N ARG A 209 -7.66 36.89 -61.19
CA ARG A 209 -6.60 37.25 -62.14
C ARG A 209 -6.96 36.95 -63.59
N GLN A 210 -7.72 35.88 -63.86
CA GLN A 210 -8.21 35.57 -65.22
C GLN A 210 -9.31 36.54 -65.66
N ALA A 211 -10.24 36.92 -64.77
CA ALA A 211 -11.25 37.93 -65.04
C ALA A 211 -10.60 39.30 -65.35
N ASP A 212 -9.56 39.69 -64.62
CA ASP A 212 -8.78 40.90 -64.89
C ASP A 212 -8.08 40.84 -66.27
N ARG A 213 -7.61 39.66 -66.69
CA ARG A 213 -7.02 39.48 -68.03
C ARG A 213 -8.08 39.54 -69.15
N GLN A 214 -9.26 38.97 -68.93
CA GLN A 214 -10.35 39.01 -69.92
C GLN A 214 -10.95 40.42 -70.05
N SER A 215 -11.06 41.18 -68.95
CA SER A 215 -11.49 42.58 -69.00
C SER A 215 -10.47 43.47 -69.74
N TYR A 216 -9.17 43.23 -69.56
CA TYR A 216 -8.12 43.88 -70.33
C TYR A 216 -8.20 43.54 -71.84
N SER A 217 -8.40 42.25 -72.18
CA SER A 217 -8.56 41.80 -73.57
C SER A 217 -9.81 42.37 -74.23
N SER A 218 -10.90 42.57 -73.49
CA SER A 218 -12.17 43.15 -73.98
C SER A 218 -12.05 44.66 -74.24
N ASN A 219 -11.23 45.36 -73.46
CA ASN A 219 -10.93 46.77 -73.67
C ASN A 219 -10.00 46.99 -74.87
N THR A 220 -9.11 46.03 -75.18
CA THR A 220 -8.29 46.08 -76.40
C THR A 220 -9.05 45.78 -77.69
N THR A 221 -10.12 44.96 -77.67
CA THR A 221 -10.98 44.74 -78.86
C THR A 221 -12.00 45.85 -79.08
N LYS A 222 -12.41 46.60 -78.05
CA LYS A 222 -13.21 47.84 -78.23
C LYS A 222 -12.38 49.05 -78.66
N SER A 223 -11.05 48.96 -78.61
CA SER A 223 -10.11 50.01 -79.02
C SER A 223 -9.43 49.70 -80.36
N ASN A 224 -10.17 49.10 -81.30
CA ASN A 224 -9.79 49.22 -82.71
C ASN A 224 -11.02 49.30 -83.64
N PRO A 225 -11.58 50.50 -83.85
CA PRO A 225 -12.16 50.85 -85.13
C PRO A 225 -11.01 51.24 -86.08
N TYR A 226 -10.68 50.40 -87.07
CA TYR A 226 -9.92 50.91 -88.21
C TYR A 226 -10.82 51.87 -88.99
N MET A 227 -10.25 52.99 -89.45
CA MET A 227 -10.84 54.05 -90.28
C MET A 227 -11.57 55.17 -89.54
#